data_AF-B2XSF0-F1
#
_entry.id   AF-B2XSF0-F1
#
_cell.length_a   1.000
_cell.length_b   1.000
_cell.length_c   1.000
_cell.angle_alpha   90.00
_cell.angle_beta   90.00
_cell.angle_gamma   90.00
#
_symmetry.space_group_name_H-M   'P 1'
#
loop_
_entity.id
_entity.type
_entity.pdbx_description
1 polymer ?
#
loop_
_entity_poly.entity_id
_entity_poly.type
_entity_poly.pdbx_seq_one_letter_code
_entity_poly.pdbx_strand_id
1 'polypeptide(L)'
;MTWTGFNIEGTFKDLSHLQSNTIQTDIGGQVISLHVSYGNHCFSDEKENGQRLPFREERYWCEERFQRSHELPQMLEERFVESFATPYYNHRKNGEQYHYMEIHDYVIFFEITKPLNTTNELNIKIISAYEQDGWGEVPPGKRYKVRWILSERLAGRSILKRQRRR
;
A
#
# COMPACT_ATOMS: atom_id res chain seq x y z
N MET A 1 -1.35 2.34 -13.39
CA MET A 1 -1.61 3.79 -13.40
C MET A 1 -0.29 4.46 -13.67
N THR A 2 -0.22 5.43 -14.59
CA THR A 2 1.02 6.15 -14.88
C THR A 2 1.02 7.44 -14.06
N TRP A 3 1.95 7.57 -13.13
CA TRP A 3 2.06 8.75 -12.28
C TRP A 3 2.82 9.88 -12.99
N THR A 4 2.11 10.95 -13.34
CA THR A 4 2.73 12.16 -13.90
C THR A 4 2.68 13.29 -12.88
N GLY A 5 3.63 14.22 -12.99
CA GLY A 5 3.59 15.46 -12.22
C GLY A 5 2.58 16.47 -12.77
N PHE A 6 2.24 17.44 -11.92
CA PHE A 6 1.34 18.55 -12.27
C PHE A 6 1.61 19.77 -11.37
N ASN A 7 1.08 20.93 -11.75
CA ASN A 7 1.25 22.17 -10.99
C ASN A 7 0.20 22.29 -9.89
N ILE A 8 0.65 22.68 -8.70
CA ILE A 8 -0.17 23.00 -7.53
C ILE A 8 0.31 24.34 -7.01
N GLU A 9 -0.59 25.33 -6.97
CA GLU A 9 -0.26 26.69 -6.48
C GLU A 9 1.01 27.28 -7.14
N GLY A 10 1.21 27.00 -8.43
CA GLY A 10 2.37 27.49 -9.19
C GLY A 10 3.66 26.67 -9.03
N THR A 11 3.67 25.63 -8.19
CA THR A 11 4.81 24.71 -8.02
C THR A 11 4.54 23.39 -8.73
N PHE A 12 5.47 22.93 -9.56
CA PHE A 12 5.40 21.61 -10.16
C PHE A 12 5.72 20.52 -9.13
N LYS A 13 4.82 19.54 -8.99
CA LYS A 13 4.97 18.39 -8.11
C LYS A 13 5.16 17.15 -8.97
N ASP A 14 6.34 16.55 -8.94
CA ASP A 14 6.65 15.32 -9.68
C ASP A 14 6.25 14.08 -8.88
N LEU A 15 5.50 13.17 -9.50
CA LEU A 15 5.04 11.91 -8.89
C LEU A 15 5.71 10.67 -9.53
N SER A 16 6.78 10.87 -10.30
CA SER A 16 7.50 9.79 -10.99
C SER A 16 8.06 8.71 -10.05
N HIS A 17 8.34 9.03 -8.79
CA HIS A 17 8.77 8.04 -7.78
C HIS A 17 7.69 7.02 -7.43
N LEU A 18 6.42 7.30 -7.73
CA LEU A 18 5.30 6.39 -7.49
C LEU A 18 5.00 5.49 -8.71
N GLN A 19 5.88 5.45 -9.72
CA GLN A 19 5.72 4.47 -10.79
C GLN A 19 5.73 3.04 -10.25
N SER A 20 4.95 2.17 -10.90
CA SER A 20 4.94 0.76 -10.54
C SER A 20 6.32 0.14 -10.78
N ASN A 21 6.81 -0.60 -9.81
CA ASN A 21 8.09 -1.32 -9.86
C ASN A 21 7.89 -2.81 -9.55
N THR A 22 8.91 -3.61 -9.80
CA THR A 22 8.91 -5.04 -9.45
C THR A 22 10.06 -5.33 -8.50
N ILE A 23 9.74 -5.92 -7.35
CA ILE A 23 10.71 -6.36 -6.34
C ILE A 23 10.84 -7.88 -6.46
N GLN A 24 12.06 -8.38 -6.60
CA GLN A 24 12.34 -9.82 -6.54
C GLN A 24 12.77 -10.22 -5.15
N THR A 25 12.21 -11.31 -4.62
CA THR A 25 12.58 -11.85 -3.32
C THR A 25 12.49 -13.37 -3.30
N ASP A 26 13.27 -14.02 -2.46
CA ASP A 26 13.15 -15.45 -2.20
C ASP A 26 12.06 -15.69 -1.16
N ILE A 27 11.11 -16.58 -1.39
CA ILE A 27 10.16 -17.07 -0.37
C ILE A 27 10.18 -18.59 -0.40
N GLY A 28 10.79 -19.20 0.63
CA GLY A 28 10.82 -20.66 0.78
C GLY A 28 11.63 -21.37 -0.31
N GLY A 29 12.72 -20.76 -0.79
CA GLY A 29 13.57 -21.33 -1.84
C GLY A 29 13.06 -21.07 -3.26
N GLN A 30 12.04 -20.21 -3.43
CA GLN A 30 11.50 -19.80 -4.72
C GLN A 30 11.67 -18.29 -4.89
N VAL A 31 12.28 -17.88 -5.99
CA VAL A 31 12.30 -16.47 -6.39
C VAL A 31 10.92 -16.09 -6.90
N ILE A 32 10.34 -15.06 -6.29
CA ILE A 32 9.04 -14.51 -6.64
C ILE A 32 9.15 -13.06 -7.08
N SER A 33 8.25 -12.65 -7.97
CA SER A 33 8.12 -11.27 -8.44
C SER A 33 6.94 -10.60 -7.74
N LEU A 34 7.23 -9.50 -7.05
CA LEU A 34 6.24 -8.64 -6.40
C LEU A 34 6.03 -7.39 -7.26
N HIS A 35 4.91 -7.32 -7.97
CA HIS A 35 4.55 -6.17 -8.79
C HIS A 35 3.87 -5.12 -7.91
N VAL A 36 4.62 -4.09 -7.55
CA VAL A 36 4.17 -3.02 -6.65
C VAL A 36 3.54 -1.90 -7.46
N SER A 37 2.38 -1.45 -7.01
CA SER A 37 1.66 -0.32 -7.58
C SER A 37 1.14 0.59 -6.47
N TYR A 38 1.06 1.88 -6.76
CA TYR A 38 0.72 2.92 -5.80
C TYR A 38 -0.66 3.49 -6.08
N GLY A 39 -1.38 3.83 -5.01
CA GLY A 39 -2.66 4.52 -5.02
C GLY A 39 -2.50 6.03 -4.84
N ASN A 40 -3.61 6.71 -4.55
CA ASN A 40 -3.67 8.16 -4.39
C ASN A 40 -3.11 8.64 -3.03
N HIS A 41 -1.84 8.34 -2.73
CA HIS A 41 -1.21 8.63 -1.42
C HIS A 41 -1.05 10.12 -1.14
N CYS A 42 -0.73 10.93 -2.15
CA CYS A 42 -0.52 12.37 -2.00
C CYS A 42 -1.83 13.17 -1.86
N PHE A 43 -2.97 12.49 -1.73
CA PHE A 43 -4.29 13.10 -1.73
C PHE A 43 -5.10 12.68 -0.51
N SER A 44 -5.86 13.61 0.04
CA SER A 44 -6.75 13.38 1.18
C SER A 44 -8.19 13.79 0.86
N ASP A 45 -9.14 13.32 1.66
CA ASP A 45 -10.54 13.75 1.60
C ASP A 45 -10.76 15.08 2.37
N GLU A 46 -9.70 15.58 3.03
CA GLU A 46 -9.74 16.78 3.87
C GLU A 46 -9.49 18.04 3.05
N LYS A 47 -10.50 18.92 3.06
CA LYS A 47 -10.51 20.14 2.25
C LYS A 47 -9.45 21.16 2.65
N GLU A 48 -8.98 21.08 3.88
CA GLU A 48 -8.04 22.05 4.48
C GLU A 48 -6.59 21.82 4.03
N ASN A 49 -6.28 20.68 3.41
CA ASN A 49 -4.89 20.31 3.09
C ASN A 49 -4.35 20.85 1.76
N GLY A 50 -5.17 21.54 0.97
CA GLY A 50 -4.72 22.24 -0.23
C GLY A 50 -5.71 22.20 -1.37
N GLN A 51 -5.22 22.47 -2.58
CA GLN A 51 -6.04 22.61 -3.78
C GLN A 51 -6.82 21.33 -4.12
N ARG A 52 -8.13 21.47 -4.39
CA ARG A 52 -8.99 20.39 -4.91
C ARG A 52 -8.58 20.05 -6.34
N LEU A 53 -8.44 18.76 -6.64
CA LEU A 53 -8.06 18.31 -7.97
C LEU A 53 -9.22 17.58 -8.64
N PRO A 54 -9.95 18.24 -9.56
CA PRO A 54 -11.19 17.70 -10.13
C PRO A 54 -10.97 16.44 -10.97
N PHE A 55 -9.74 16.20 -11.44
CA PHE A 55 -9.38 15.05 -12.24
C PHE A 55 -8.96 13.82 -11.41
N ARG A 56 -8.94 13.89 -10.07
CA ARG A 56 -8.64 12.76 -9.18
C ARG A 56 -9.62 12.63 -8.03
N GLU A 57 -10.72 11.93 -8.28
CA GLU A 57 -11.66 11.43 -7.25
C GLU A 57 -12.18 12.50 -6.26
N GLU A 58 -12.22 13.78 -6.67
CA GLU A 58 -12.59 14.92 -5.81
C GLU A 58 -11.73 15.12 -4.55
N ARG A 59 -10.49 14.61 -4.55
CA ARG A 59 -9.57 14.72 -3.42
C ARG A 59 -8.76 16.01 -3.46
N TYR A 60 -8.20 16.35 -2.31
CA TYR A 60 -7.37 17.53 -2.08
C TYR A 60 -5.90 17.12 -2.02
N TRP A 61 -5.02 17.95 -2.57
CA TRP A 61 -3.58 17.77 -2.39
C TRP A 61 -3.22 17.75 -0.90
N CYS A 62 -2.19 16.99 -0.55
CA CYS A 62 -1.60 17.02 0.78
C CYS A 62 -0.07 17.02 0.64
N GLU A 63 0.53 18.16 0.96
CA GLU A 63 1.98 18.37 0.81
C GLU A 63 2.79 17.44 1.72
N GLU A 64 2.35 17.23 2.95
CA GLU A 64 2.99 16.33 3.91
C GLU A 64 3.04 14.89 3.37
N ARG A 65 1.91 14.37 2.87
CA ARG A 65 1.85 13.04 2.27
C ARG A 65 2.70 12.95 1.00
N PHE A 66 2.77 14.02 0.21
CA PHE A 66 3.66 14.08 -0.94
C PHE A 66 5.12 13.94 -0.52
N GLN A 67 5.58 14.74 0.45
CA GLN A 67 6.96 14.68 0.95
C GLN A 67 7.30 13.29 1.48
N ARG A 68 6.42 12.71 2.31
CA ARG A 68 6.62 11.35 2.85
C ARG A 68 6.59 10.25 1.80
N SER A 69 5.83 10.44 0.72
CA SER A 69 5.73 9.42 -0.32
C SER A 69 7.05 9.17 -1.06
N HIS A 70 8.03 10.07 -1.00
CA HIS A 70 9.34 9.88 -1.63
C HIS A 70 10.18 8.77 -0.98
N GLU A 71 10.00 8.53 0.31
CA GLU A 71 10.72 7.49 1.04
C GLU A 71 10.09 6.10 0.83
N LEU A 72 8.81 6.06 0.46
CA LEU A 72 8.00 4.85 0.38
C LEU A 72 8.58 3.77 -0.56
N PRO A 73 9.03 4.07 -1.79
CA PRO A 73 9.60 3.04 -2.67
C PRO A 73 10.83 2.36 -2.06
N GLN A 74 11.75 3.14 -1.50
CA GLN A 74 12.97 2.62 -0.87
C GLN A 74 12.63 1.79 0.38
N MET A 75 11.70 2.27 1.21
CA MET A 75 11.23 1.52 2.39
C MET A 75 10.65 0.15 2.00
N LEU A 76 9.87 0.10 0.91
CA LEU A 76 9.29 -1.14 0.42
C LEU A 76 10.36 -2.10 -0.11
N GLU A 77 11.35 -1.60 -0.84
CA GLU A 77 12.45 -2.41 -1.37
C GLU A 77 13.33 -3.01 -0.26
N GLU A 78 13.66 -2.22 0.76
CA GLU A 78 14.61 -2.63 1.80
C GLU A 78 13.98 -3.48 2.91
N ARG A 79 12.72 -3.24 3.27
CA ARG A 79 12.17 -3.71 4.56
C ARG A 79 10.85 -4.45 4.48
N PHE A 80 10.09 -4.27 3.41
CA PHE A 80 8.72 -4.77 3.31
C PHE A 80 8.61 -6.27 3.61
N VAL A 81 9.47 -7.09 3.02
CA VAL A 81 9.39 -8.56 3.14
C VAL A 81 9.64 -9.02 4.57
N GLU A 82 10.53 -8.34 5.28
CA GLU A 82 10.95 -8.69 6.65
C GLU A 82 10.11 -8.00 7.73
N SER A 83 9.21 -7.10 7.34
CA SER A 83 8.31 -6.40 8.26
C SER A 83 7.17 -7.29 8.77
N PHE A 84 6.34 -6.74 9.63
CA PHE A 84 5.14 -7.39 10.17
C PHE A 84 3.89 -6.63 9.78
N ALA A 85 2.94 -7.31 9.14
CA ALA A 85 1.66 -6.72 8.79
C ALA A 85 0.50 -7.35 9.56
N THR A 86 -0.54 -6.55 9.79
CA THR A 86 -1.80 -6.98 10.39
C THR A 86 -2.85 -7.07 9.28
N PRO A 87 -3.42 -8.26 9.01
CA PRO A 87 -4.53 -8.41 8.10
C PRO A 87 -5.82 -7.92 8.75
N TYR A 88 -6.65 -7.23 7.97
CA TYR A 88 -8.00 -6.81 8.35
C TYR A 88 -8.95 -6.93 7.16
N TYR A 89 -10.24 -7.08 7.44
CA TYR A 89 -11.24 -7.20 6.38
C TYR A 89 -11.78 -5.83 5.99
N ASN A 90 -11.64 -5.45 4.72
CA ASN A 90 -12.32 -4.27 4.22
C ASN A 90 -13.74 -4.62 3.78
N HIS A 91 -14.72 -4.33 4.65
CA HIS A 91 -16.13 -4.63 4.39
C HIS A 91 -16.71 -3.91 3.17
N ARG A 92 -16.15 -2.74 2.78
CA ARG A 92 -16.64 -1.97 1.63
C ARG A 92 -16.17 -2.54 0.29
N LYS A 93 -14.94 -3.07 0.24
CA LYS A 93 -14.35 -3.67 -0.97
C LYS A 93 -14.43 -5.20 -1.01
N ASN A 94 -15.00 -5.81 0.04
CA ASN A 94 -15.16 -7.25 0.20
C ASN A 94 -13.84 -8.03 -0.01
N GLY A 95 -12.76 -7.51 0.58
CA GLY A 95 -11.40 -8.03 0.37
C GLY A 95 -10.52 -7.92 1.62
N GLU A 96 -9.51 -8.79 1.67
CA GLU A 96 -8.48 -8.78 2.70
C GLU A 96 -7.45 -7.69 2.39
N GLN A 97 -7.26 -6.78 3.34
CA GLN A 97 -6.26 -5.74 3.30
C GLN A 97 -5.29 -5.92 4.46
N TYR A 98 -4.17 -5.22 4.38
CA TYR A 98 -3.10 -5.31 5.35
C TYR A 98 -2.63 -3.90 5.68
N HIS A 99 -2.15 -3.72 6.90
CA HIS A 99 -1.31 -2.58 7.20
C HIS A 99 -0.06 -3.04 7.93
N TYR A 100 1.03 -2.33 7.74
CA TYR A 100 2.19 -2.43 8.61
C TYR A 100 2.65 -1.04 9.04
N MET A 101 3.28 -0.99 10.22
CA MET A 101 3.93 0.21 10.72
C MET A 101 5.43 0.06 10.47
N GLU A 102 6.02 1.04 9.79
CA GLU A 102 7.47 1.17 9.61
C GLU A 102 8.03 2.15 10.66
N ILE A 103 9.32 2.49 10.59
CA ILE A 103 9.97 3.43 11.52
C ILE A 103 9.20 4.78 11.55
N HIS A 104 9.05 5.36 12.75
CA HIS A 104 8.36 6.63 13.04
C HIS A 104 6.85 6.64 12.73
N ASP A 105 6.14 5.58 13.10
CA ASP A 105 4.67 5.53 13.04
C ASP A 105 4.07 5.74 11.64
N TYR A 106 4.85 5.48 10.58
CA TYR A 106 4.39 5.52 9.20
C TYR A 106 3.62 4.24 8.85
N VAL A 107 2.31 4.38 8.68
CA VAL A 107 1.39 3.28 8.42
C VAL A 107 1.21 3.11 6.93
N ILE A 108 1.46 1.90 6.41
CA ILE A 108 1.29 1.57 5.00
C ILE A 108 0.17 0.56 4.87
N PHE A 109 -0.91 0.94 4.18
CA PHE A 109 -2.06 0.10 3.86
C PHE A 109 -1.90 -0.50 2.46
N PHE A 110 -2.10 -1.80 2.33
CA PHE A 110 -1.89 -2.50 1.06
C PHE A 110 -2.80 -3.72 0.86
N GLU A 111 -2.93 -4.13 -0.40
CA GLU A 111 -3.60 -5.34 -0.84
C GLU A 111 -2.60 -6.26 -1.55
N ILE A 112 -2.76 -7.58 -1.37
CA ILE A 112 -2.00 -8.59 -2.11
C ILE A 112 -2.97 -9.43 -2.93
N THR A 113 -2.74 -9.52 -4.24
CA THR A 113 -3.51 -10.40 -5.13
C THR A 113 -2.57 -11.30 -5.93
N LYS A 114 -2.97 -12.55 -6.13
CA LYS A 114 -2.26 -13.47 -7.03
C LYS A 114 -2.86 -13.34 -8.43
N PRO A 115 -2.08 -12.97 -9.46
CA PRO A 115 -2.59 -12.95 -10.82
C PRO A 115 -3.02 -14.36 -11.27
N LEU A 116 -4.07 -14.44 -12.08
CA LEU A 116 -4.55 -15.71 -12.62
C LEU A 116 -3.46 -16.39 -13.47
N ASN A 117 -3.36 -17.71 -13.37
CA ASN A 117 -2.43 -18.54 -14.15
C ASN A 117 -0.94 -18.20 -13.96
N THR A 118 -0.57 -17.65 -12.80
CA THR A 118 0.83 -17.40 -12.42
C THR A 118 1.29 -18.35 -11.30
N THR A 119 2.59 -18.63 -11.28
CA THR A 119 3.19 -19.51 -10.26
C THR A 119 3.85 -18.70 -9.16
N ASN A 120 4.72 -17.75 -9.52
CA ASN A 120 5.62 -17.04 -8.60
C ASN A 120 5.43 -15.52 -8.65
N GLU A 121 4.20 -15.06 -8.92
CA GLU A 121 3.91 -13.63 -9.04
C GLU A 121 2.83 -13.22 -8.05
N LEU A 122 3.00 -12.03 -7.48
CA LEU A 122 2.01 -11.35 -6.66
C LEU A 122 1.94 -9.88 -7.06
N ASN A 123 0.72 -9.36 -7.15
CA ASN A 123 0.48 -7.93 -7.25
C ASN A 123 0.30 -7.36 -5.84
N ILE A 124 1.07 -6.32 -5.54
CA ILE A 124 0.96 -5.53 -4.32
C ILE A 124 0.43 -4.16 -4.70
N LYS A 125 -0.72 -3.80 -4.15
CA LYS A 125 -1.28 -2.46 -4.32
C LYS A 125 -1.16 -1.72 -3.00
N ILE A 126 -0.29 -0.73 -2.94
CA ILE A 126 -0.25 0.22 -1.84
C ILE A 126 -1.47 1.12 -1.99
N ILE A 127 -2.37 1.08 -1.02
CA ILE A 127 -3.64 1.82 -1.04
C ILE A 127 -3.44 3.22 -0.50
N SER A 128 -2.79 3.32 0.67
CA SER A 128 -2.52 4.56 1.39
C SER A 128 -1.26 4.41 2.22
N ALA A 129 -0.54 5.51 2.47
CA ALA A 129 0.62 5.54 3.36
C ALA A 129 0.69 6.92 4.04
N TYR A 130 0.75 6.97 5.37
CA TYR A 130 0.76 8.22 6.15
C TYR A 130 1.22 7.97 7.60
N GLU A 131 1.63 9.03 8.31
CA GLU A 131 1.94 8.97 9.74
C GLU A 131 0.68 8.78 10.60
N GLN A 132 0.73 7.89 11.58
CA GLN A 132 -0.43 7.51 12.39
C GLN A 132 -1.00 8.69 13.18
N ASP A 133 -0.14 9.56 13.71
CA ASP A 133 -0.53 10.67 14.58
C ASP A 133 -1.33 11.78 13.86
N GLY A 134 -1.38 11.77 12.52
CA GLY A 134 -2.06 12.81 11.73
C GLY A 134 -3.42 12.42 11.15
N TRP A 135 -3.72 11.14 10.93
CA TRP A 135 -4.70 10.77 9.88
C TRP A 135 -5.65 9.59 10.16
N GLY A 136 -5.54 8.89 11.29
CA GLY A 136 -6.60 7.95 11.71
C GLY A 136 -6.17 6.74 12.54
N GLU A 137 -7.18 6.02 13.04
CA GLU A 137 -7.01 4.78 13.79
C GLU A 137 -6.62 3.61 12.88
N VAL A 138 -5.60 2.87 13.30
CA VAL A 138 -5.14 1.66 12.62
C VAL A 138 -5.98 0.46 13.08
N PRO A 139 -6.54 -0.36 12.17
CA PRO A 139 -7.34 -1.52 12.55
C PRO A 139 -6.57 -2.45 13.50
N PRO A 140 -7.12 -2.84 14.66
CA PRO A 140 -6.43 -3.74 15.58
C PRO A 140 -6.37 -5.16 14.99
N GLY A 141 -5.33 -5.93 15.35
CA GLY A 141 -5.25 -7.33 14.97
C GLY A 141 -3.92 -8.00 15.25
N LYS A 142 -3.87 -9.31 15.00
CA LYS A 142 -2.66 -10.10 15.14
C LYS A 142 -1.69 -9.77 13.98
N ARG A 143 -0.44 -9.49 14.34
CA ARG A 143 0.65 -9.25 13.39
C ARG A 143 1.23 -10.56 12.87
N TYR A 144 1.59 -10.59 11.59
CA TYR A 144 2.27 -11.70 10.93
C TYR A 144 3.44 -11.17 10.12
N LYS A 145 4.52 -11.97 9.99
CA LYS A 145 5.62 -11.64 9.08
C LYS A 145 5.09 -11.52 7.65
N VAL A 146 5.47 -10.46 6.94
CA VAL A 146 5.07 -10.26 5.54
C VAL A 146 5.55 -11.42 4.68
N ARG A 147 6.79 -11.88 4.85
CA ARG A 147 7.31 -13.11 4.22
C ARG A 147 6.36 -14.31 4.32
N TRP A 148 5.77 -14.53 5.50
CA TRP A 148 4.80 -15.61 5.70
C TRP A 148 3.48 -15.33 4.98
N ILE A 149 2.97 -14.09 5.05
CA ILE A 149 1.77 -13.67 4.32
C ILE A 149 1.96 -13.93 2.81
N LEU A 150 3.08 -13.52 2.24
CA LEU A 150 3.40 -13.73 0.82
C LEU A 150 3.37 -15.21 0.45
N SER A 151 3.91 -16.09 1.30
CA SER A 151 3.87 -17.55 1.09
C SER A 151 2.44 -18.12 1.05
N GLU A 152 1.56 -17.63 1.93
CA GLU A 152 0.15 -18.03 1.96
C GLU A 152 -0.60 -17.52 0.73
N ARG A 153 -0.36 -16.27 0.34
CA ARG A 153 -0.99 -15.65 -0.84
C ARG A 153 -0.52 -16.30 -2.14
N LEU A 154 0.75 -16.69 -2.25
CA LEU A 154 1.27 -17.49 -3.36
C LEU A 154 0.56 -18.85 -3.48
N ALA A 155 0.26 -19.47 -2.34
CA ALA A 155 -0.52 -20.72 -2.32
C ALA A 155 -2.03 -20.50 -2.56
N GLY A 156 -2.47 -19.27 -2.83
CA GLY A 156 -3.88 -18.92 -3.06
C GLY A 156 -4.73 -18.89 -1.78
N ARG A 157 -4.11 -18.84 -0.60
CA ARG A 157 -4.81 -18.85 0.70
C ARG A 157 -4.99 -17.44 1.24
N SER A 158 -6.11 -17.20 1.92
CA SER A 158 -6.34 -15.96 2.69
C SER A 158 -5.87 -16.15 4.12
N ILE A 159 -5.40 -15.08 4.75
CA ILE A 159 -4.96 -15.12 6.15
C ILE A 159 -6.15 -15.11 7.10
N LEU A 160 -7.13 -14.26 6.80
CA LEU A 160 -8.40 -14.20 7.49
C LEU A 160 -9.32 -15.30 6.97
N LYS A 161 -9.69 -16.23 7.85
CA LYS A 161 -10.80 -17.13 7.57
C LYS A 161 -12.07 -16.30 7.55
N ARG A 162 -12.82 -16.33 6.43
CA ARG A 162 -14.18 -15.79 6.37
C ARG A 162 -14.95 -16.40 7.54
N GLN A 163 -15.35 -15.59 8.53
CA GLN A 163 -16.34 -16.06 9.50
C GLN A 163 -17.59 -16.37 8.68
N ARG A 164 -17.93 -17.66 8.58
CA ARG A 164 -19.26 -18.07 8.13
C ARG A 164 -20.23 -17.40 9.09
N ARG A 165 -20.93 -16.36 8.62
CA ARG A 165 -22.17 -15.92 9.27
C ARG A 165 -23.05 -17.15 9.33
N ARG A 166 -23.23 -17.68 10.55
CA ARG A 166 -24.29 -18.63 10.85
C ARG A 166 -25.63 -17.92 10.78
#